data_AF-V2WKJ6-F1
#
_entry.id   AF-V2WKJ6-F1
#
_cell.length_a   1.000
_cell.length_b   1.000
_cell.length_c   1.000
_cell.angle_alpha   90.00
_cell.angle_beta   90.00
_cell.angle_gamma   90.00
#
_symmetry.space_group_name_H-M   'P 1'
#
loop_
_entity.id
_entity.type
_entity.pdbx_description
1 polymer ?
#
loop_
_entity_poly.entity_id
_entity_poly.type
_entity_poly.pdbx_seq_one_letter_code
_entity_poly.pdbx_strand_id
1 'polypeptide(L)'
;MPDGVYDTMIYDYIHVTGINPDLIPSSPWVDCALQRHNNAAVPKLSISGLPKWKYKPFKEIPPSVSTILPTHPAPYSSLQFTKQITKEHLDLMLSKIEPGTLSSAETDLLAFVVLEQQSAFAFNYSEKGIFHPEYYPDYKIPTIEHVPWQKPPIPVPLAI
;
A
#
# COMPACT_ATOMS: atom_id res chain seq x y z
N MET A 1 31.27 7.67 -1.00
CA MET A 1 30.03 7.21 -1.68
C MET A 1 29.45 6.07 -0.86
N PRO A 2 28.14 5.77 -0.97
CA PRO A 2 27.60 4.51 -0.46
C PRO A 2 28.33 3.31 -1.07
N ASP A 3 28.32 2.22 -0.34
CA ASP A 3 29.12 1.00 -0.43
C ASP A 3 28.69 0.01 -1.53
N GLY A 4 27.94 0.47 -2.53
CA GLY A 4 27.41 -0.37 -3.62
C GLY A 4 26.25 -1.30 -3.22
N VAL A 5 25.89 -1.37 -1.93
CA VAL A 5 24.78 -2.21 -1.44
C VAL A 5 23.44 -1.82 -2.08
N TYR A 6 23.23 -0.52 -2.29
CA TYR A 6 22.05 -0.01 -3.01
C TYR A 6 22.00 -0.48 -4.47
N ASP A 7 23.14 -0.51 -5.17
CA ASP A 7 23.21 -0.98 -6.56
C ASP A 7 22.79 -2.45 -6.66
N THR A 8 23.28 -3.30 -5.73
CA THR A 8 22.89 -4.72 -5.68
C THR A 8 21.41 -4.90 -5.35
N MET A 9 20.84 -4.10 -4.44
CA MET A 9 19.40 -4.17 -4.13
C MET A 9 18.53 -3.71 -5.30
N ILE A 10 18.95 -2.70 -6.07
CA ILE A 10 18.26 -2.27 -7.28
C ILE A 10 18.30 -3.39 -8.33
N TYR A 11 19.48 -3.98 -8.56
CA TYR A 11 19.64 -5.05 -9.55
C TYR A 11 18.81 -6.30 -9.20
N ASP A 12 18.90 -6.77 -7.95
CA ASP A 12 18.14 -7.93 -7.47
C ASP A 12 16.63 -7.67 -7.50
N TYR A 13 16.16 -6.45 -7.14
CA TYR A 13 14.74 -6.10 -7.22
C TYR A 13 14.18 -6.25 -8.64
N ILE A 14 14.88 -5.73 -9.65
CA ILE A 14 14.49 -5.82 -11.06
C ILE A 14 14.36 -7.30 -11.49
N HIS A 15 15.36 -8.12 -11.16
CA HIS A 15 15.41 -9.52 -11.57
C HIS A 15 14.44 -10.44 -10.81
N VAL A 16 14.16 -10.14 -9.53
CA VAL A 16 13.21 -10.91 -8.70
C VAL A 16 11.75 -10.56 -9.00
N THR A 17 11.47 -9.31 -9.38
CA THR A 17 10.11 -8.88 -9.77
C THR A 17 9.74 -9.21 -11.21
N GLY A 18 10.72 -9.49 -12.07
CA GLY A 18 10.50 -9.77 -13.50
C GLY A 18 10.08 -8.54 -14.31
N ILE A 19 10.27 -7.33 -13.76
CA ILE A 19 10.01 -6.06 -14.46
C ILE A 19 11.00 -5.95 -15.63
N ASN A 20 10.51 -5.69 -16.84
CA ASN A 20 11.39 -5.40 -17.98
C ASN A 20 12.20 -4.12 -17.68
N PRO A 21 13.55 -4.16 -17.63
CA PRO A 21 14.37 -2.98 -17.39
C PRO A 21 14.10 -1.83 -18.38
N ASP A 22 13.68 -2.12 -19.61
CA ASP A 22 13.35 -1.09 -20.63
C ASP A 22 12.16 -0.21 -20.24
N LEU A 23 11.33 -0.65 -19.28
CA LEU A 23 10.17 0.10 -18.77
C LEU A 23 10.50 0.92 -17.51
N ILE A 24 11.71 0.81 -16.98
CA ILE A 24 12.17 1.55 -15.81
C ILE A 24 12.74 2.89 -16.27
N PRO A 25 12.29 4.04 -15.73
CA PRO A 25 12.86 5.33 -16.11
C PRO A 25 14.36 5.37 -15.76
N SER A 26 15.19 5.52 -16.80
CA SER A 26 16.64 5.66 -16.66
C SER A 26 16.98 6.76 -15.66
N SER A 27 17.94 6.46 -14.79
CA SER A 27 18.42 7.38 -13.77
C SER A 27 19.86 7.03 -13.41
N PRO A 28 20.69 7.99 -12.97
CA PRO A 28 22.11 7.77 -12.71
C PRO A 28 22.41 6.61 -11.74
N TRP A 29 21.45 6.24 -10.88
CA TRP A 29 21.55 5.13 -9.94
C TRP A 29 21.22 3.77 -10.59
N VAL A 30 20.14 3.69 -11.39
CA VAL A 30 19.78 2.49 -12.16
C VAL A 30 20.84 2.17 -13.20
N ASP A 31 21.29 3.19 -13.95
CA ASP A 31 22.29 3.04 -15.01
C ASP A 31 23.63 2.57 -14.41
N CYS A 32 24.05 3.15 -13.26
CA CYS A 32 25.24 2.69 -12.54
C CYS A 32 25.11 1.26 -12.01
N ALA A 33 23.94 0.86 -11.50
CA ALA A 33 23.73 -0.50 -10.97
C ALA A 33 23.84 -1.56 -12.07
N LEU A 34 23.16 -1.35 -13.21
CA LEU A 34 23.24 -2.20 -14.39
C LEU A 34 24.67 -2.25 -14.94
N GLN A 35 25.33 -1.09 -15.11
CA GLN A 35 26.67 -1.04 -15.67
C GLN A 35 27.74 -1.64 -14.72
N ARG A 36 27.56 -1.59 -13.40
CA ARG A 36 28.44 -2.27 -12.44
C ARG A 36 28.28 -3.80 -12.49
N HIS A 37 27.06 -4.30 -12.48
CA HIS A 37 26.80 -5.75 -12.58
C HIS A 37 27.33 -6.36 -13.89
N ASN A 38 27.25 -5.61 -15.00
CA ASN A 38 27.74 -6.08 -16.30
C ASN A 38 29.26 -6.09 -16.44
N ASN A 39 29.99 -5.23 -15.73
CA ASN A 39 31.44 -5.05 -15.92
C ASN A 39 32.33 -5.65 -14.82
N ALA A 40 31.79 -5.91 -13.63
CA ALA A 40 32.61 -6.31 -12.49
C ALA A 40 32.48 -7.80 -12.15
N ALA A 41 33.63 -8.46 -12.02
CA ALA A 41 33.77 -9.68 -11.24
C ALA A 41 33.64 -9.35 -9.73
N VAL A 42 32.46 -8.85 -9.33
CA VAL A 42 32.17 -8.51 -7.93
C VAL A 42 32.30 -9.80 -7.11
N PRO A 43 33.08 -9.82 -6.01
CA PRO A 43 32.98 -10.91 -5.05
C PRO A 43 31.56 -10.89 -4.50
N LYS A 44 30.72 -11.84 -4.93
CA LYS A 44 29.31 -11.93 -4.53
C LYS A 44 29.24 -11.88 -3.00
N LEU A 45 28.80 -10.73 -2.46
CA LEU A 45 28.49 -10.60 -1.05
C LEU A 45 27.46 -11.68 -0.76
N SER A 46 27.83 -12.64 0.10
CA SER A 46 27.05 -13.86 0.24
C SER A 46 25.76 -13.54 1.00
N ILE A 47 24.69 -13.29 0.25
CA ILE A 47 23.31 -13.11 0.76
C ILE A 47 22.72 -14.44 1.29
N SER A 48 23.60 -15.34 1.75
CA SER A 48 23.29 -16.54 2.54
C SER A 48 22.94 -16.21 3.99
N GLY A 49 23.29 -15.01 4.48
CA GLY A 49 23.00 -14.56 5.84
C GLY A 49 21.62 -13.91 6.04
N LEU A 50 21.03 -13.32 4.99
CA LEU A 50 19.65 -12.82 5.10
C LEU A 50 18.67 -14.01 5.05
N PRO A 51 17.70 -14.11 5.98
CA PRO A 51 16.67 -15.12 5.88
C PRO A 51 15.88 -14.90 4.59
N LYS A 52 15.70 -15.96 3.79
CA LYS A 52 14.82 -15.94 2.60
C LYS A 52 13.37 -15.81 3.04
N TRP A 53 12.96 -14.59 3.37
CA TRP A 53 11.61 -14.25 3.78
C TRP A 53 10.67 -14.54 2.59
N LYS A 54 9.74 -15.47 2.81
CA LYS A 54 8.79 -15.90 1.77
C LYS A 54 7.67 -14.87 1.68
N TYR A 55 7.87 -13.82 0.88
CA TYR A 55 6.78 -12.98 0.45
C TYR A 55 5.69 -13.85 -0.20
N LYS A 56 4.44 -13.64 0.20
CA LYS A 56 3.32 -13.97 -0.68
C LYS A 56 3.27 -12.84 -1.72
N PRO A 57 3.29 -13.13 -3.03
CA PRO A 57 3.02 -12.08 -4.01
C PRO A 57 1.62 -11.52 -3.76
N PHE A 58 1.42 -10.24 -4.03
CA PHE A 58 0.09 -9.64 -4.05
C PHE A 58 -0.77 -10.36 -5.08
N LYS A 59 -2.04 -10.61 -4.77
CA LYS A 59 -2.98 -11.06 -5.81
C LYS A 59 -3.38 -9.87 -6.67
N GLU A 60 -3.55 -10.10 -7.97
CA GLU A 60 -4.25 -9.16 -8.83
C GLU A 60 -5.67 -8.94 -8.31
N ILE A 61 -6.10 -7.68 -8.28
CA ILE A 61 -7.49 -7.31 -7.96
C ILE A 61 -8.32 -7.58 -9.22
N PRO A 62 -9.46 -8.30 -9.14
CA PRO A 62 -10.30 -8.54 -10.30
C PRO A 62 -10.81 -7.21 -10.89
N PRO A 63 -10.98 -7.12 -12.22
CA PRO A 63 -11.55 -5.93 -12.85
C PRO A 63 -12.94 -5.64 -12.28
N SER A 64 -13.20 -4.36 -12.00
CA SER A 64 -14.45 -3.92 -11.38
C SER A 64 -15.66 -4.27 -12.24
N VAL A 65 -16.56 -5.09 -11.71
CA VAL A 65 -17.84 -5.39 -12.34
C VAL A 65 -18.76 -4.17 -12.19
N SER A 66 -19.21 -3.60 -13.31
CA SER A 66 -20.13 -2.46 -13.31
C SER A 66 -21.51 -2.87 -12.77
N THR A 67 -21.84 -2.48 -11.54
CA THR A 67 -23.19 -2.65 -10.97
C THR A 67 -24.22 -1.89 -11.82
N ILE A 68 -25.33 -2.55 -12.16
CA ILE A 68 -26.45 -1.91 -12.87
C ILE A 68 -27.19 -1.02 -11.88
N LEU A 69 -27.25 0.29 -12.14
CA LEU A 69 -27.97 1.24 -11.30
C LEU A 69 -29.49 1.15 -11.53
N PRO A 70 -30.33 1.22 -10.48
CA PRO A 70 -31.78 1.21 -10.62
C PRO A 70 -32.28 2.57 -11.16
N THR A 71 -33.02 2.54 -12.27
CA THR A 71 -33.66 3.74 -12.86
C THR A 71 -34.63 4.44 -11.90
N HIS A 72 -35.23 3.66 -11.00
CA HIS A 72 -36.12 4.12 -9.94
C HIS A 72 -35.67 3.47 -8.62
N PRO A 73 -34.83 4.13 -7.81
CA PRO A 73 -34.39 3.59 -6.53
C PRO A 73 -35.55 3.48 -5.54
N ALA A 74 -35.45 2.52 -4.61
CA ALA A 74 -36.37 2.45 -3.49
C ALA A 74 -36.03 3.55 -2.46
N PRO A 75 -37.03 4.16 -1.79
CA PRO A 75 -36.80 5.27 -0.87
C PRO A 75 -35.90 4.83 0.29
N TYR A 76 -34.89 5.63 0.65
CA TYR A 76 -33.76 5.19 1.48
C TYR A 76 -34.19 4.65 2.86
N SER A 77 -35.29 5.17 3.41
CA SER A 77 -35.88 4.72 4.68
C SER A 77 -36.52 3.31 4.64
N SER A 78 -36.62 2.69 3.45
CA SER A 78 -37.11 1.31 3.24
C SER A 78 -36.01 0.28 2.96
N LEU A 79 -34.76 0.74 2.78
CA LEU A 79 -33.63 -0.11 2.42
C LEU A 79 -33.20 -1.03 3.59
N GLN A 80 -32.60 -2.16 3.26
CA GLN A 80 -32.15 -3.15 4.24
C GLN A 80 -30.75 -2.80 4.76
N PHE A 81 -30.70 -2.05 5.86
CA PHE A 81 -29.46 -1.73 6.58
C PHE A 81 -28.76 -2.99 7.11
N THR A 82 -27.43 -2.96 7.16
CA THR A 82 -26.61 -4.11 7.58
C THR A 82 -25.96 -3.88 8.95
N LYS A 83 -25.07 -4.80 9.37
CA LYS A 83 -24.25 -4.62 10.57
C LYS A 83 -23.12 -3.60 10.41
N GLN A 84 -22.72 -3.25 9.17
CA GLN A 84 -21.64 -2.30 8.90
C GLN A 84 -22.16 -0.88 8.75
N ILE A 85 -23.31 -0.72 8.08
CA ILE A 85 -23.91 0.56 7.79
C ILE A 85 -25.30 0.68 8.42
N THR A 86 -25.37 1.48 9.48
CA THR A 86 -26.60 1.86 10.18
C THR A 86 -27.29 3.01 9.45
N LYS A 87 -28.58 3.24 9.76
CA LYS A 87 -29.27 4.45 9.27
C LYS A 87 -28.54 5.73 9.73
N GLU A 88 -28.05 5.75 10.96
CA GLU A 88 -27.33 6.89 11.54
C GLU A 88 -26.07 7.26 10.73
N HIS A 89 -25.33 6.27 10.18
CA HIS A 89 -24.19 6.53 9.30
C HIS A 89 -24.62 7.20 7.99
N LEU A 90 -25.74 6.76 7.39
CA LEU A 90 -26.28 7.35 6.16
C LEU A 90 -26.86 8.75 6.41
N ASP A 91 -27.64 8.96 7.47
CA ASP A 91 -28.16 10.27 7.86
C ASP A 91 -26.98 11.26 8.14
N LEU A 92 -25.89 10.79 8.74
CA LEU A 92 -24.66 11.57 8.98
C LEU A 92 -23.85 11.84 7.71
N MET A 93 -23.92 10.98 6.69
CA MET A 93 -23.36 11.26 5.36
C MET A 93 -24.19 12.29 4.61
N LEU A 94 -25.51 12.12 4.58
CA LEU A 94 -26.42 13.01 3.86
C LEU A 94 -26.47 14.43 4.46
N SER A 95 -26.41 14.56 5.78
CA SER A 95 -26.35 15.87 6.47
C SER A 95 -25.07 16.68 6.25
N LYS A 96 -24.05 16.11 5.58
CA LYS A 96 -22.84 16.84 5.13
C LYS A 96 -22.98 17.40 3.70
N ILE A 97 -24.06 17.06 2.99
CA ILE A 97 -24.34 17.54 1.64
C ILE A 97 -25.15 18.83 1.77
N GLU A 98 -24.88 19.83 0.93
CA GLU A 98 -25.60 21.10 0.97
C GLU A 98 -27.08 20.91 0.57
N PRO A 99 -28.04 21.50 1.31
CA PRO A 99 -29.46 21.33 1.02
C PRO A 99 -29.81 21.91 -0.36
N GLY A 100 -30.27 21.04 -1.26
CA GLY A 100 -30.61 21.39 -2.64
C GLY A 100 -29.59 20.95 -3.69
N THR A 101 -28.43 20.39 -3.31
CA THR A 101 -27.48 19.79 -4.27
C THR A 101 -28.01 18.49 -4.88
N LEU A 102 -28.83 17.73 -4.14
CA LEU A 102 -29.44 16.48 -4.59
C LEU A 102 -30.96 16.55 -4.55
N SER A 103 -31.58 15.99 -5.58
CA SER A 103 -32.99 15.60 -5.59
C SER A 103 -33.27 14.45 -4.61
N SER A 104 -34.53 14.23 -4.25
CA SER A 104 -34.93 13.08 -3.42
C SER A 104 -34.57 11.75 -4.08
N ALA A 105 -34.84 11.59 -5.37
CA ALA A 105 -34.50 10.38 -6.12
C ALA A 105 -32.98 10.16 -6.24
N GLU A 106 -32.18 11.23 -6.27
CA GLU A 106 -30.71 11.14 -6.28
C GLU A 106 -30.16 10.79 -4.90
N THR A 107 -30.82 11.27 -3.84
CA THR A 107 -30.53 10.90 -2.44
C THR A 107 -30.82 9.42 -2.20
N ASP A 108 -31.95 8.92 -2.71
CA ASP A 108 -32.32 7.50 -2.65
C ASP A 108 -31.35 6.61 -3.47
N LEU A 109 -30.93 7.07 -4.66
CA LEU A 109 -29.92 6.37 -5.47
C LEU A 109 -28.54 6.35 -4.78
N LEU A 110 -28.13 7.46 -4.18
CA LEU A 110 -26.87 7.55 -3.43
C LEU A 110 -26.88 6.59 -2.23
N ALA A 111 -27.97 6.55 -1.47
CA ALA A 111 -28.13 5.60 -0.37
C ALA A 111 -28.04 4.14 -0.85
N PHE A 112 -28.70 3.80 -1.96
CA PHE A 112 -28.59 2.48 -2.58
C PHE A 112 -27.14 2.12 -2.96
N VAL A 113 -26.43 3.01 -3.66
CA VAL A 113 -25.03 2.78 -4.06
C VAL A 113 -24.09 2.60 -2.86
N VAL A 114 -24.30 3.37 -1.79
CA VAL A 114 -23.49 3.27 -0.56
C VAL A 114 -23.78 1.97 0.22
N LEU A 115 -25.00 1.41 0.16
CA LEU A 115 -25.29 0.08 0.72
C LEU A 115 -24.63 -1.04 -0.11
N GLU A 116 -24.76 -1.01 -1.43
CA GLU A 116 -24.16 -2.01 -2.32
C GLU A 116 -22.63 -2.04 -2.19
N GLN A 117 -22.00 -0.86 -2.09
CA GLN A 117 -20.56 -0.68 -1.98
C GLN A 117 -20.07 -0.48 -0.53
N GLN A 118 -20.86 -0.88 0.48
CA GLN A 118 -20.56 -0.65 1.91
C GLN A 118 -19.14 -1.10 2.34
N SER A 119 -18.62 -2.18 1.75
CA SER A 119 -17.29 -2.73 2.04
C SER A 119 -16.12 -1.91 1.48
N ALA A 120 -16.37 -0.93 0.61
CA ALA A 120 -15.38 0.03 0.14
C ALA A 120 -15.24 1.25 1.08
N PHE A 121 -16.16 1.44 2.03
CA PHE A 121 -16.15 2.53 3.00
C PHE A 121 -15.61 2.06 4.35
N ALA A 122 -14.76 2.89 4.97
CA ALA A 122 -14.38 2.75 6.37
C ALA A 122 -15.28 3.65 7.23
N PHE A 123 -16.18 3.05 8.01
CA PHE A 123 -17.08 3.77 8.92
C PHE A 123 -16.41 3.99 10.28
N ASN A 124 -15.64 3.00 10.75
CA ASN A 124 -14.87 3.10 11.99
C ASN A 124 -13.40 3.47 11.72
N TYR A 125 -12.77 4.16 12.68
CA TYR A 125 -11.33 4.47 12.59
C TYR A 125 -10.46 3.20 12.52
N SER A 126 -10.92 2.09 13.09
CA SER A 126 -10.29 0.77 13.02
C SER A 126 -10.29 0.13 11.62
N GLU A 127 -11.16 0.57 10.71
CA GLU A 127 -11.20 0.10 9.32
C GLU A 127 -10.33 0.95 8.40
N LYS A 128 -10.00 2.18 8.83
CA LYS A 128 -9.33 3.18 7.99
C LYS A 128 -7.89 2.77 7.67
N GLY A 129 -7.60 2.61 6.38
CA GLY A 129 -6.25 2.29 5.89
C GLY A 129 -5.88 0.81 5.97
N ILE A 130 -6.83 -0.07 6.31
CA ILE A 130 -6.66 -1.52 6.17
C ILE A 130 -6.98 -1.92 4.73
N PHE A 131 -6.09 -2.68 4.10
CA PHE A 131 -6.35 -3.34 2.82
C PHE A 131 -6.92 -4.74 3.05
N HIS A 132 -7.72 -5.24 2.10
CA HIS A 132 -8.31 -6.58 2.22
C HIS A 132 -7.23 -7.68 2.19
N PRO A 133 -7.09 -8.52 3.25
CA PRO A 133 -5.93 -9.42 3.42
C PRO A 133 -5.74 -10.49 2.34
N GLU A 134 -6.75 -10.72 1.50
CA GLU A 134 -6.65 -11.63 0.36
C GLU A 134 -5.76 -11.09 -0.77
N TYR A 135 -5.84 -9.79 -1.04
CA TYR A 135 -5.05 -9.13 -2.09
C TYR A 135 -3.73 -8.61 -1.52
N TYR A 136 -3.79 -8.07 -0.31
CA TYR A 136 -2.67 -7.48 0.43
C TYR A 136 -2.44 -8.24 1.75
N PRO A 137 -1.79 -9.43 1.70
CA PRO A 137 -1.53 -10.21 2.90
C PRO A 137 -0.53 -9.51 3.83
N ASP A 138 -0.63 -9.78 5.13
CA ASP A 138 0.23 -9.20 6.18
C ASP A 138 1.72 -9.30 5.81
N TYR A 139 2.33 -8.14 5.53
CA TYR A 139 3.76 -8.07 5.20
C TYR A 139 4.58 -7.87 6.48
N LYS A 140 5.65 -8.66 6.64
CA LYS A 140 6.62 -8.45 7.70
C LYS A 140 7.74 -7.53 7.19
N ILE A 141 7.85 -6.34 7.77
CA ILE A 141 9.00 -5.45 7.55
C ILE A 141 10.29 -6.23 7.91
N PRO A 142 11.32 -6.28 7.04
CA PRO A 142 12.58 -6.91 7.38
C PRO A 142 13.36 -6.04 8.38
N THR A 143 13.28 -6.40 9.66
CA THR A 143 14.12 -5.78 10.71
C THR A 143 15.56 -6.27 10.57
N ILE A 144 16.49 -5.34 10.38
CA ILE A 144 17.94 -5.60 10.53
C ILE A 144 18.30 -5.37 12.00
N GLU A 145 19.14 -6.24 12.58
CA GLU A 145 19.64 -6.05 13.95
C GLU A 145 20.48 -4.77 14.04
N HIS A 146 20.16 -3.90 15.00
CA HIS A 146 20.84 -2.62 15.16
C HIS A 146 22.24 -2.81 15.75
N VAL A 147 23.25 -2.81 14.89
CA VAL A 147 24.65 -2.69 15.29
C VAL A 147 24.88 -1.29 15.87
N PRO A 148 25.24 -1.16 17.16
CA PRO A 148 25.43 0.15 17.77
C PRO A 148 26.65 0.85 17.18
N TRP A 149 26.51 2.14 16.85
CA TRP A 149 27.60 2.99 16.33
C TRP A 149 28.58 3.42 17.45
N GLN A 150 29.08 2.46 18.22
CA GLN A 150 30.10 2.66 19.25
C GLN A 150 31.43 3.01 18.60
N LYS A 151 31.71 4.31 18.49
CA LYS A 151 33.07 4.82 18.35
C LYS A 151 33.82 4.61 19.67
N PRO A 152 35.16 4.39 19.65
CA PRO A 152 35.94 4.41 20.88
C PRO A 152 35.78 5.76 21.60
N PRO A 153 35.83 5.79 22.95
CA PRO A 153 35.75 7.03 23.71
C PRO A 153 36.80 8.05 23.25
N ILE A 154 36.39 9.31 23.10
CA ILE A 154 37.35 10.40 22.86
C ILE A 154 38.19 10.56 24.13
N PRO A 155 39.53 10.57 24.05
CA PRO A 155 40.37 10.71 25.23
C PRO A 155 40.15 12.09 25.88
N VAL A 156 39.76 12.07 27.15
CA VAL A 156 39.61 13.29 27.96
C VAL A 156 41.00 13.74 28.41
N PRO A 157 41.37 15.03 28.26
CA PRO A 157 42.64 15.54 28.78
C PRO A 157 42.69 15.45 30.31
N LEU A 158 43.86 15.18 30.85
CA LEU A 158 44.10 15.27 32.29
C LEU A 158 44.01 16.74 32.74
N ALA A 159 43.48 16.97 33.94
CA ALA A 159 43.59 18.26 34.60
C ALA A 159 45.05 18.54 34.99
N ILE A 160 45.42 19.83 34.96
CA ILE A 160 46.71 20.37 35.40
C ILE A 160 46.50 21.05 36.77
#